data_AF-A0A8S3J9B2-F1
#
_entry.id   AF-A0A8S3J9B2-F1
#
_cell.length_a   1.000
_cell.length_b   1.000
_cell.length_c   1.000
_cell.angle_alpha   90.00
_cell.angle_beta   90.00
_cell.angle_gamma   90.00
#
_symmetry.space_group_name_H-M   'P 1'
#
loop_
_entity.id
_entity.type
_entity.pdbx_description
1 polymer ?
#
loop_
_entity_poly.entity_id
_entity_poly.type
_entity_poly.pdbx_seq_one_letter_code
_entity_poly.pdbx_strand_id
1 'polypeptide(L)'
;MLKHVLPYYANIHSEDSAGAIQTTKFHGGSRALIKRYANATDDDVAIFIGSESRAAMNKMINVLNLKDEQVRSKAVLFISPLEHGENILL
;
A
#
# COMPACT_ATOMS: atom_id res chain seq x y z
N MET A 1 22.11 4.87 -11.67
CA MET A 1 20.97 5.64 -11.16
C MET A 1 20.94 7.09 -11.70
N LEU A 2 22.00 7.89 -11.52
CA LEU A 2 22.01 9.32 -11.92
C LEU A 2 21.73 9.61 -13.41
N LYS A 3 22.15 8.75 -14.34
CA LYS A 3 21.94 8.96 -15.79
C LYS A 3 20.65 8.35 -16.35
N HIS A 4 20.03 7.42 -15.63
CA HIS A 4 18.94 6.59 -16.15
C HIS A 4 17.63 6.74 -15.36
N VAL A 5 17.70 7.15 -14.10
CA VAL A 5 16.53 7.29 -13.22
C VAL A 5 16.28 8.77 -12.95
N LEU A 6 17.28 9.48 -12.42
CA LEU A 6 17.13 10.86 -11.99
C LEU A 6 16.58 11.82 -13.08
N PRO A 7 16.97 11.72 -14.37
CA PRO A 7 16.46 12.62 -15.41
C PRO A 7 14.96 12.46 -15.69
N TYR A 8 14.38 11.32 -15.31
CA TYR A 8 12.99 10.95 -15.59
C TYR A 8 12.15 10.82 -14.30
N TYR A 9 12.76 11.05 -13.14
CA TYR A 9 12.10 10.92 -11.85
C TYR A 9 11.72 12.31 -11.34
N ALA A 10 10.42 12.52 -11.16
CA ALA A 10 9.89 13.76 -10.64
C ALA A 10 8.67 13.49 -9.74
N ASN A 11 8.25 14.52 -9.01
CA ASN A 11 7.11 14.40 -8.10
C ASN A 11 5.82 14.16 -8.88
N ILE A 12 4.98 13.24 -8.38
CA ILE A 12 3.68 12.87 -8.96
C ILE A 12 2.54 13.84 -8.59
N HIS A 13 2.84 14.89 -7.84
CA HIS A 13 1.84 15.88 -7.39
C HIS A 13 1.62 17.03 -8.38
N SER A 14 2.32 17.03 -9.51
CA SER A 14 2.06 17.92 -10.64
C SER A 14 2.36 17.22 -11.95
N GLU A 15 1.90 17.80 -13.07
CA GLU A 15 2.13 17.27 -14.42
C GLU A 15 2.91 18.28 -15.29
N ASP A 16 3.60 19.22 -14.66
CA ASP A 16 4.21 20.39 -15.33
C ASP A 16 5.50 20.07 -16.11
N SER A 17 5.95 18.82 -16.09
CA SER A 17 7.14 18.38 -16.79
C SER A 17 6.99 16.97 -17.36
N ALA A 18 7.75 16.67 -18.40
CA ALA A 18 7.79 15.34 -19.00
C ALA A 18 8.16 14.25 -17.97
N GLY A 19 9.10 14.53 -17.06
CA GLY A 19 9.47 13.61 -15.98
C GLY A 19 8.35 13.37 -14.97
N ALA A 20 7.55 14.40 -14.67
CA ALA A 20 6.42 14.28 -13.74
C ALA A 20 5.30 13.43 -14.35
N ILE A 21 4.94 13.69 -15.61
CA ILE A 21 3.99 12.88 -16.38
C ILE A 21 4.46 11.42 -16.46
N GLN A 22 5.74 11.18 -16.74
CA GLN A 22 6.30 9.84 -16.83
C GLN A 22 6.26 9.10 -15.49
N THR A 23 6.65 9.76 -14.39
CA THR A 23 6.64 9.16 -13.05
C THR A 23 5.20 8.84 -12.62
N THR A 24 4.24 9.72 -12.91
CA THR A 24 2.80 9.46 -12.65
C THR A 24 2.29 8.25 -13.43
N LYS A 25 2.67 8.11 -14.71
CA LYS A 25 2.33 6.92 -15.52
C LYS A 25 2.94 5.65 -14.94
N PHE A 26 4.20 5.68 -14.52
CA PHE A 26 4.83 4.52 -13.88
C PHE A 26 4.19 4.17 -12.54
N HIS A 27 3.82 5.16 -11.74
CA HIS A 27 3.10 4.95 -10.49
C HIS A 27 1.74 4.27 -10.72
N GLY A 28 0.93 4.76 -11.67
CA GLY A 28 -0.34 4.13 -12.05
C GLY A 28 -0.18 2.74 -12.67
N GLY A 29 0.78 2.58 -13.57
CA GLY A 29 1.10 1.30 -14.20
C GLY A 29 1.56 0.25 -13.20
N SER A 30 2.37 0.64 -12.21
CA SER A 30 2.81 -0.26 -11.13
C SER A 30 1.61 -0.75 -10.30
N ARG A 31 0.64 0.13 -10.02
CA ARG A 31 -0.59 -0.23 -9.32
C ARG A 31 -1.41 -1.25 -10.10
N ALA A 32 -1.61 -1.01 -11.40
CA ALA A 32 -2.33 -1.94 -12.27
C ALA A 32 -1.63 -3.31 -12.34
N LEU A 33 -0.30 -3.31 -12.42
CA LEU A 33 0.51 -4.53 -12.43
C LEU A 33 0.34 -5.33 -11.13
N ILE A 34 0.41 -4.66 -9.97
CA ILE A 34 0.21 -5.28 -8.66
C ILE A 34 -1.20 -5.86 -8.56
N LYS A 35 -2.25 -5.12 -8.95
CA LYS A 35 -3.63 -5.64 -8.97
C LYS A 35 -3.74 -6.92 -9.78
N ARG A 36 -3.16 -6.93 -10.98
CA ARG A 36 -3.18 -8.10 -11.87
C ARG A 36 -2.53 -9.33 -11.22
N TYR A 37 -1.35 -9.19 -10.61
CA TYR A 37 -0.65 -10.32 -10.00
C TYR A 37 -1.25 -10.74 -8.65
N ALA A 38 -2.01 -9.87 -7.99
CA ALA A 38 -2.76 -10.19 -6.78
C ALA A 38 -4.15 -10.78 -7.07
N ASN A 39 -4.49 -11.05 -8.34
CA ASN A 39 -5.83 -11.46 -8.77
C ASN A 39 -6.96 -10.51 -8.30
N ALA A 40 -6.65 -9.22 -8.18
CA ALA A 40 -7.61 -8.20 -7.79
C ALA A 40 -8.59 -7.90 -8.94
N THR A 41 -9.85 -7.69 -8.59
CA THR A 41 -10.95 -7.35 -9.48
C THR A 41 -11.18 -5.83 -9.56
N ASP A 42 -12.21 -5.39 -10.29
CA ASP A 42 -12.59 -3.98 -10.35
C ASP A 42 -13.16 -3.46 -9.02
N ASP A 43 -13.66 -4.35 -8.16
CA ASP A 43 -14.15 -4.02 -6.82
C ASP A 43 -13.02 -3.81 -5.80
N ASP A 44 -11.80 -4.21 -6.14
CA ASP A 44 -10.63 -4.14 -5.27
C ASP A 44 -9.83 -2.84 -5.47
N VAL A 45 -9.30 -2.30 -4.38
CA VAL A 45 -8.40 -1.14 -4.40
C VAL A 45 -6.99 -1.54 -3.97
N ALA A 46 -6.00 -1.28 -4.83
CA ALA A 46 -4.59 -1.37 -4.43
C ALA A 46 -4.17 -0.03 -3.82
N ILE A 47 -3.70 -0.02 -2.58
CA ILE A 47 -3.26 1.18 -1.87
C ILE A 47 -1.77 1.07 -1.61
N PHE A 48 -1.00 2.07 -2.05
CA PHE A 48 0.40 2.16 -1.65
C PHE A 48 0.50 2.66 -0.22
N ILE A 49 1.19 1.87 0.58
CA ILE A 49 1.46 2.13 1.99
C ILE A 49 2.99 2.20 2.14
N GLY A 50 3.48 2.80 3.23
CA GLY A 50 4.91 2.94 3.50
C GLY A 50 5.69 1.61 3.42
N SER A 51 6.99 1.68 3.65
CA SER A 51 7.97 0.64 3.34
C SER A 51 7.79 -0.72 4.05
N GLU A 52 6.82 -0.89 4.95
CA GLU A 52 6.72 -2.05 5.84
C GLU A 52 5.31 -2.65 5.89
N SER A 53 5.27 -3.98 6.05
CA SER A 53 4.04 -4.77 6.30
C SER A 53 3.21 -4.19 7.46
N ARG A 54 3.89 -3.72 8.51
CA ARG A 54 3.29 -3.12 9.69
C ARG A 54 2.49 -1.87 9.40
N ALA A 55 2.92 -1.06 8.42
CA ALA A 55 2.16 0.11 8.01
C ALA A 55 0.82 -0.29 7.38
N ALA A 56 0.76 -1.41 6.65
CA ALA A 56 -0.48 -1.93 6.09
C ALA A 56 -1.44 -2.45 7.18
N MET A 57 -0.93 -3.19 8.16
CA MET A 57 -1.72 -3.64 9.31
C MET A 57 -2.28 -2.46 10.11
N ASN A 58 -1.45 -1.45 10.40
CA ASN A 58 -1.89 -0.23 11.06
C ASN A 58 -2.99 0.49 10.28
N LYS A 59 -2.89 0.55 8.94
CA LYS A 59 -3.94 1.11 8.09
C LYS A 59 -5.24 0.32 8.24
N MET A 60 -5.17 -1.01 8.26
CA MET A 60 -6.33 -1.89 8.40
C MET A 60 -7.01 -1.73 9.77
N ILE A 61 -6.24 -1.65 10.86
CA ILE A 61 -6.75 -1.34 12.21
C ILE A 61 -7.55 -0.03 12.21
N ASN A 62 -7.04 1.00 11.53
CA ASN A 62 -7.75 2.28 11.43
C ASN A 62 -9.01 2.20 10.57
N VAL A 63 -8.97 1.52 9.42
CA VAL A 63 -10.13 1.39 8.52
C VAL A 63 -11.26 0.56 9.16
N LEU A 64 -10.91 -0.48 9.92
CA LEU A 64 -11.87 -1.30 10.66
C LEU A 64 -12.30 -0.66 12.00
N ASN A 65 -11.80 0.52 12.34
CA ASN A 65 -12.04 1.23 13.60
C ASN A 65 -11.75 0.39 14.86
N LEU A 66 -10.74 -0.49 14.80
CA LEU A 66 -10.39 -1.39 15.91
C LEU A 66 -9.72 -0.68 17.10
N LYS A 67 -9.54 0.65 17.01
CA LYS A 67 -9.14 1.48 18.16
C LYS A 67 -10.31 1.80 19.08
N ASP A 68 -11.53 1.70 18.58
CA ASP A 68 -12.75 1.83 19.37
C ASP A 68 -12.99 0.53 20.15
N GLU A 69 -13.10 0.63 21.47
CA GLU A 69 -13.30 -0.51 22.37
C GLU A 69 -14.60 -1.28 22.05
N GLN A 70 -15.67 -0.58 21.67
CA GLN A 70 -16.95 -1.22 21.37
C GLN A 70 -16.90 -2.07 20.11
N VAL A 71 -16.03 -1.70 19.17
CA VAL A 71 -15.77 -2.48 17.96
C VAL A 71 -14.77 -3.61 18.27
N ARG A 72 -13.66 -3.27 18.93
CA ARG A 72 -12.58 -4.21 19.26
C ARG A 72 -13.05 -5.37 20.15
N SER A 73 -13.89 -5.11 21.13
CA SER A 73 -14.44 -6.13 22.03
C SER A 73 -15.26 -7.22 21.31
N LYS A 74 -15.68 -6.96 20.06
CA LYS A 74 -16.40 -7.92 19.21
C LYS A 74 -15.53 -8.53 18.12
N ALA A 75 -14.29 -8.07 17.98
CA ALA A 75 -13.37 -8.54 16.94
C ALA A 75 -12.69 -9.84 17.39
N VAL A 76 -12.53 -10.77 16.46
CA VAL A 76 -11.78 -12.01 16.65
C VAL A 76 -10.63 -12.01 15.64
N LEU A 77 -9.40 -12.13 16.14
CA LEU A 77 -8.21 -12.23 15.30
C LEU A 77 -7.74 -13.70 15.26
N PHE A 78 -7.70 -14.27 14.06
CA PHE A 78 -7.13 -15.59 13.83
C PHE A 78 -5.67 -15.44 13.42
N ILE A 79 -4.76 -16.10 14.15
CA ILE A 79 -3.32 -16.09 13.90
C ILE A 79 -2.80 -17.51 13.88
N SER A 80 -1.91 -17.80 12.91
CA SER A 80 -1.22 -19.08 12.79
C SER A 80 0.03 -19.12 13.67
N PRO A 81 0.47 -20.31 14.17
CA PRO A 81 1.76 -20.45 14.84
C PRO A 81 2.98 -20.12 13.94
N LEU A 82 2.80 -20.05 12.63
CA LEU A 82 3.86 -19.77 11.64
C LEU A 82 3.87 -18.32 11.14
N GLU A 83 3.09 -17.43 11.77
CA GLU A 83 3.07 -16.02 11.40
C GLU A 83 4.44 -15.37 11.58
N HIS A 84 4.77 -14.44 10.69
CA HIS A 84 5.96 -13.60 10.86
C HIS A 84 5.80 -12.77 12.14
N GLY A 85 6.89 -12.57 12.89
CA GLY A 85 6.83 -11.89 14.19
C GLY A 85 6.20 -10.49 14.13
N GLU A 86 6.37 -9.77 13.01
CA GLU A 86 5.75 -8.47 12.79
C GLU A 86 4.21 -8.51 12.84
N ASN A 87 3.58 -9.62 12.44
CA ASN A 87 2.12 -9.79 12.44
C ASN A 87 1.55 -9.97 13.86
N ILE A 88 2.39 -10.33 14.83
CA ILE A 88 2.00 -10.57 16.22
C ILE A 88 2.21 -9.29 17.06
N LEU A 89 3.08 -8.38 16.62
CA LEU A 89 3.40 -7.13 17.31
C LEU A 89 2.39 -5.99 17.02
N LEU A 90 1.12 -6.34 16.79
CA LEU A 90 0.02 -5.39 16.58
C LEU A 90 -0.19 -4.47 17.78
#